data_AF-W6NH90-F1
#
_entry.id   AF-W6NH90-F1
#
_cell.length_a   1.000
_cell.length_b   1.000
_cell.length_c   1.000
_cell.angle_alpha   90.00
_cell.angle_beta   90.00
_cell.angle_gamma   90.00
#
_symmetry.space_group_name_H-M   'P 1'
#
loop_
_entity.id
_entity.type
_entity.pdbx_description
1 polymer ?
#
loop_
_entity_poly.entity_id
_entity_poly.type
_entity_poly.pdbx_seq_one_letter_code
_entity_poly.pdbx_strand_id
1 'polypeptide(L)'
;MHLTRVILALGRWINEMNASHVWKELFDIAIKGVELRLGNPDVIIRQSGMFVGEAFSGWMGGERLEFEYTEDPWLEEMRRLRDGATKPTEEITSEEISPSPECVDVQLPSSSSAITETQAVDSDDEEDFPAYEVPESEKQFEVLSEGAEPEKKAPAPYYIRDCCEQLSEKEKYEVFEAAFFALNGMIRRKAIGFNDIAKNLAKKLVFLEDKFSTKNFEDIRKQCLISCLVMRPEIAPKLGDMVFSRSCAFFHRYLILECFVAAAKELSEFPNVSATKKVVELPKKNKEQEPNDWRAVVEARIRSHTRRFTSEKKPEVVAPSRFAPVATLFFYPLLRTQTEEHLELK
;
A
#
# COMPACT_ATOMS: atom_id res chain seq x y z
N MET A 1 2.90 -14.75 -9.04
CA MET A 1 2.64 -16.13 -8.55
C MET A 1 1.17 -16.44 -8.31
N HIS A 2 0.36 -15.56 -7.68
CA HIS A 2 -1.07 -15.83 -7.44
C HIS A 2 -1.87 -16.17 -8.70
N LEU A 3 -1.56 -15.53 -9.84
CA LEU A 3 -2.22 -15.82 -11.11
C LEU A 3 -2.02 -17.28 -11.56
N THR A 4 -0.85 -17.87 -11.32
CA THR A 4 -0.56 -19.27 -11.67
C THR A 4 -1.45 -20.22 -10.85
N ARG A 5 -1.70 -19.91 -9.57
CA ARG A 5 -2.61 -20.68 -8.72
C ARG A 5 -4.04 -20.68 -9.26
N VAL A 6 -4.54 -19.50 -9.63
CA VAL A 6 -5.89 -19.33 -10.17
C VAL A 6 -6.04 -20.07 -11.50
N ILE A 7 -5.04 -19.97 -12.39
CA ILE A 7 -5.07 -20.64 -13.69
C ILE A 7 -5.06 -22.17 -13.53
N LEU A 8 -4.28 -22.71 -12.60
CA LEU A 8 -4.26 -24.16 -12.33
C LEU A 8 -5.58 -24.65 -11.70
N ALA A 9 -6.14 -23.91 -10.75
CA ALA A 9 -7.42 -24.25 -10.14
C ALA A 9 -8.57 -24.20 -11.17
N LEU A 10 -8.57 -23.19 -12.02
CA LEU A 10 -9.56 -23.04 -13.09
C LEU A 10 -9.39 -24.12 -14.17
N GLY A 11 -8.16 -24.42 -14.58
CA GLY A 11 -7.89 -25.53 -15.50
C GLY A 11 -8.39 -26.86 -14.92
N ARG A 12 -8.08 -27.16 -13.66
CA ARG A 12 -8.60 -28.35 -12.99
C ARG A 12 -10.14 -28.40 -12.99
N TRP A 13 -10.80 -27.30 -12.64
CA TRP A 13 -12.26 -27.23 -12.61
C TRP A 13 -12.89 -27.50 -13.99
N ILE A 14 -12.31 -26.94 -15.06
CA ILE A 14 -12.77 -27.20 -16.44
C ILE A 14 -12.52 -28.66 -16.84
N ASN A 15 -11.41 -29.27 -16.39
CA ASN A 15 -11.16 -30.70 -16.59
C ASN A 15 -12.22 -31.57 -15.90
N GLU A 16 -12.59 -31.24 -14.66
CA GLU A 16 -13.62 -31.94 -13.89
C GLU A 16 -15.02 -31.80 -14.53
N MET A 17 -15.34 -30.64 -15.10
CA MET A 17 -16.62 -30.41 -15.79
C MET A 17 -16.66 -30.94 -17.23
N ASN A 18 -15.56 -31.48 -17.74
CA ASN A 18 -15.43 -32.03 -19.10
C ASN A 18 -15.88 -31.05 -20.22
N ALA A 19 -15.63 -29.75 -20.03
CA ALA A 19 -16.07 -28.69 -20.93
C ALA A 19 -15.05 -28.43 -22.05
N SER A 20 -15.07 -29.27 -23.10
CA SER A 20 -14.08 -29.26 -24.20
C SER A 20 -14.05 -27.97 -25.04
N HIS A 21 -15.15 -27.22 -25.13
CA HIS A 21 -15.21 -25.95 -25.87
C HIS A 21 -14.41 -24.84 -25.16
N VAL A 22 -14.57 -24.73 -23.84
CA VAL A 22 -13.91 -23.70 -23.01
C VAL A 22 -12.40 -23.94 -22.94
N TRP A 23 -11.98 -25.20 -22.99
CA TRP A 23 -10.57 -25.59 -23.02
C TRP A 23 -9.79 -24.99 -24.18
N LYS A 24 -10.37 -24.94 -25.39
CA LYS A 24 -9.67 -24.41 -26.57
C LYS A 24 -9.41 -22.91 -26.43
N GLU A 25 -10.43 -22.15 -26.03
CA GLU A 25 -10.29 -20.69 -25.81
C GLU A 25 -9.30 -20.38 -24.69
N LEU A 26 -9.37 -21.14 -23.58
CA LEU A 26 -8.43 -20.99 -22.47
C LEU A 26 -7.00 -21.29 -22.91
N PHE A 27 -6.81 -22.36 -23.68
CA PHE A 27 -5.50 -22.80 -24.15
C PHE A 27 -4.86 -21.77 -25.08
N ASP A 28 -5.61 -21.24 -26.05
CA ASP A 28 -5.10 -20.23 -27.00
C ASP A 28 -4.60 -18.96 -26.27
N ILE A 29 -5.26 -18.58 -25.18
CA ILE A 29 -4.82 -17.46 -24.34
C ILE A 29 -3.64 -17.86 -23.44
N ALA A 30 -3.72 -19.05 -22.82
CA ALA A 30 -2.73 -19.52 -21.86
C ALA A 30 -1.37 -19.82 -22.51
N ILE A 31 -1.34 -20.40 -23.71
CA ILE A 31 -0.11 -20.80 -24.40
C ILE A 31 0.78 -19.60 -24.73
N LYS A 32 0.17 -18.48 -25.13
CA LYS A 32 0.89 -17.21 -25.35
C LYS A 32 1.50 -16.69 -24.05
N GLY A 33 0.81 -16.87 -22.93
CA GLY A 33 1.31 -16.53 -21.60
C GLY A 33 2.46 -17.45 -21.15
N VAL A 34 2.39 -18.74 -21.48
CA VAL A 34 3.46 -19.72 -21.21
C VAL A 34 4.72 -19.38 -22.00
N GLU A 35 4.59 -19.08 -23.29
CA GLU A 35 5.72 -18.70 -24.16
C GLU A 35 6.46 -17.46 -23.62
N LEU A 36 5.72 -16.41 -23.24
CA LEU A 36 6.31 -15.21 -22.63
C LEU A 36 7.03 -15.49 -21.31
N ARG A 37 6.55 -16.45 -20.52
CA ARG A 37 7.21 -16.86 -19.27
C ARG A 37 8.47 -17.67 -19.53
N LEU A 38 8.47 -18.54 -20.54
CA LEU A 38 9.64 -19.33 -20.94
C LEU A 38 10.78 -18.45 -21.44
N GLY A 39 10.46 -17.37 -22.18
CA GLY A 39 11.43 -16.37 -22.65
C GLY A 39 11.99 -15.46 -21.55
N ASN A 40 11.52 -15.58 -20.30
CA ASN A 40 12.00 -14.73 -19.20
C ASN A 40 13.34 -15.25 -18.65
N PRO A 41 14.35 -14.38 -18.39
CA PRO A 41 15.62 -14.80 -17.81
C PRO A 41 15.48 -15.34 -16.37
N ASP A 42 14.45 -14.94 -15.62
CA ASP A 42 14.21 -15.40 -14.25
C ASP A 42 13.75 -16.87 -14.23
N VAL A 43 14.52 -17.71 -13.52
CA VAL A 43 14.27 -19.14 -13.37
C VAL A 43 12.90 -19.43 -12.76
N ILE A 44 12.46 -18.63 -11.79
CA ILE A 44 11.19 -18.84 -11.08
C ILE A 44 10.01 -18.57 -12.02
N ILE A 45 10.10 -17.50 -12.82
CA ILE A 45 9.06 -17.14 -13.79
C ILE A 45 9.00 -18.20 -14.88
N ARG A 46 10.16 -18.63 -15.40
CA ARG A 46 10.27 -19.68 -16.41
C ARG A 46 9.69 -21.02 -15.93
N GLN A 47 10.06 -21.47 -14.73
CA GLN A 47 9.51 -22.68 -14.11
C GLN A 47 7.98 -22.60 -13.96
N SER A 48 7.44 -21.43 -13.62
CA SER A 48 5.98 -21.27 -13.53
C SER A 48 5.28 -21.40 -14.89
N GLY A 49 5.94 -21.00 -15.98
CA GLY A 49 5.46 -21.23 -17.35
C GLY A 49 5.53 -22.70 -17.72
N MET A 50 6.66 -23.35 -17.44
CA MET A 50 6.87 -24.80 -17.65
C MET A 50 5.77 -25.62 -16.97
N PHE A 51 5.51 -25.35 -15.68
CA PHE A 51 4.51 -26.08 -14.90
C PHE A 51 3.08 -25.94 -15.43
N VAL A 52 2.68 -24.72 -15.81
CA VAL A 52 1.35 -24.49 -16.41
C VAL A 52 1.24 -25.18 -17.76
N GLY A 53 2.29 -25.12 -18.59
CA GLY A 53 2.34 -25.78 -19.90
C GLY A 53 2.21 -27.29 -19.79
N GLU A 54 2.96 -27.92 -18.87
CA GLU A 54 2.87 -29.36 -18.58
C GLU A 54 1.47 -29.75 -18.08
N ALA A 55 0.90 -29.01 -17.12
CA ALA A 55 -0.43 -29.30 -16.59
C ALA A 55 -1.52 -29.24 -17.67
N PHE A 56 -1.49 -28.20 -18.51
CA PHE A 56 -2.47 -28.01 -19.58
C PHE A 56 -2.33 -29.06 -20.68
N SER A 57 -1.09 -29.40 -21.03
CA SER A 57 -0.79 -30.46 -21.98
C SER A 57 -1.29 -31.82 -21.48
N GLY A 58 -1.17 -32.09 -20.17
CA GLY A 58 -1.72 -33.28 -19.53
C GLY A 58 -3.25 -33.37 -19.61
N TRP A 59 -3.97 -32.25 -19.43
CA TRP A 59 -5.43 -32.20 -19.47
C TRP A 59 -6.02 -32.26 -20.88
N MET A 60 -5.33 -31.73 -21.89
CA MET A 60 -5.82 -31.71 -23.28
C MET A 60 -5.72 -33.08 -23.99
N GLY A 61 -5.06 -34.07 -23.39
CA GLY A 61 -4.99 -35.44 -23.92
C GLY A 61 -4.15 -35.59 -25.19
N GLY A 62 -3.22 -34.65 -25.45
CA GLY A 62 -2.31 -34.66 -26.60
C GLY A 62 -0.88 -35.10 -26.26
N GLU A 63 0.10 -34.72 -27.09
CA GLU A 63 1.52 -34.88 -26.78
C GLU A 63 1.85 -34.12 -25.50
N ARG A 64 2.40 -34.85 -24.53
CA ARG A 64 2.70 -34.33 -23.19
C ARG A 64 4.01 -33.56 -23.21
N LEU A 65 3.95 -32.29 -22.82
CA LEU A 65 5.14 -31.52 -22.50
C LEU A 65 5.70 -32.02 -21.17
N GLU A 66 6.94 -32.50 -21.20
CA GLU A 66 7.68 -32.89 -20.00
C GLU A 66 8.84 -31.91 -19.78
N PHE A 67 8.95 -31.41 -18.56
CA PHE A 67 9.98 -30.45 -18.19
C PHE A 67 10.72 -30.91 -16.94
N GLU A 68 12.01 -30.55 -16.87
CA GLU A 68 12.82 -30.72 -15.67
C GLU A 68 12.67 -29.50 -14.75
N TYR A 69 12.48 -29.73 -13.45
CA TYR A 69 12.27 -28.68 -12.46
C TYR A 69 13.38 -28.66 -11.41
N THR A 70 13.60 -27.49 -10.79
CA THR A 70 14.29 -27.40 -9.51
C THR A 70 13.29 -27.65 -8.39
N GLU A 71 13.64 -28.50 -7.43
CA GLU A 71 12.78 -28.80 -6.29
C GLU A 71 12.71 -27.59 -5.36
N ASP A 72 11.52 -27.00 -5.25
CA ASP A 72 11.24 -25.82 -4.42
C ASP A 72 9.92 -26.01 -3.66
N PRO A 73 9.75 -25.40 -2.46
CA PRO A 73 8.49 -25.45 -1.71
C PRO A 73 7.27 -24.97 -2.51
N TRP A 74 7.50 -24.07 -3.47
CA TRP A 74 6.47 -23.58 -4.39
C TRP A 74 5.99 -24.67 -5.36
N LEU A 75 6.89 -25.52 -5.85
CA LEU A 75 6.57 -26.60 -6.79
C LEU A 75 5.68 -27.66 -6.13
N GLU A 76 5.95 -28.00 -4.86
CA GLU A 76 5.09 -28.89 -4.07
C GLU A 76 3.68 -28.34 -3.93
N GLU A 77 3.54 -27.03 -3.66
CA GLU A 77 2.25 -26.37 -3.57
C GLU A 77 1.48 -26.44 -4.91
N MET A 78 2.15 -26.16 -6.02
CA MET A 78 1.50 -26.23 -7.35
C MET A 78 1.10 -27.66 -7.73
N ARG A 79 1.91 -28.65 -7.38
CA ARG A 79 1.59 -30.08 -7.58
C ARG A 79 0.33 -30.46 -6.81
N ARG A 80 0.21 -30.03 -5.55
CA ARG A 80 -1.01 -30.22 -4.74
C ARG A 80 -2.23 -29.57 -5.37
N LEU A 81 -2.11 -28.35 -5.90
CA LEU A 81 -3.21 -27.66 -6.57
C LEU A 81 -3.66 -28.37 -7.86
N ARG A 82 -2.70 -28.88 -8.65
CA ARG A 82 -2.96 -29.64 -9.88
C ARG A 82 -3.61 -30.99 -9.58
N ASP A 83 -3.06 -31.75 -8.64
CA ASP A 83 -3.50 -33.11 -8.29
C ASP A 83 -4.74 -33.10 -7.37
N GLY A 84 -5.01 -31.93 -6.80
CA GLY A 84 -6.22 -31.69 -6.02
C GLY A 84 -6.23 -32.21 -4.60
N ALA A 85 -5.06 -32.56 -4.08
CA ALA A 85 -4.90 -32.97 -2.69
C ALA A 85 -5.04 -31.75 -1.76
N THR A 86 -6.23 -31.56 -1.21
CA THR A 86 -6.45 -30.73 -0.02
C THR A 86 -5.75 -31.39 1.17
N LYS A 87 -5.00 -30.63 1.96
CA LYS A 87 -4.49 -31.13 3.25
C LYS A 87 -5.65 -31.70 4.09
N PRO A 88 -5.43 -32.72 4.93
CA PRO A 88 -6.23 -32.86 6.14
C PRO A 88 -6.12 -31.54 6.90
N THR A 89 -7.28 -30.93 7.12
CA THR A 89 -7.48 -29.75 7.95
C THR A 89 -6.74 -29.88 9.27
N GLU A 90 -5.69 -29.07 9.48
CA GLU A 90 -5.68 -28.26 10.70
C GLU A 90 -6.44 -26.98 10.33
N GLU A 91 -7.43 -26.71 11.15
CA GLU A 91 -8.48 -25.70 11.10
C GLU A 91 -7.98 -24.36 10.53
N ILE A 92 -8.68 -23.73 9.59
CA ILE A 92 -9.85 -22.90 9.87
C ILE A 92 -10.89 -23.07 8.76
N THR A 93 -12.04 -23.60 9.16
CA THR A 93 -13.25 -23.82 8.37
C THR A 93 -13.88 -22.50 7.95
N SER A 94 -14.24 -22.42 6.67
CA SER A 94 -15.24 -21.49 6.15
C SER A 94 -16.56 -22.26 6.06
N GLU A 95 -17.61 -21.78 6.70
CA GLU A 95 -19.02 -22.09 6.43
C GLU A 95 -19.81 -20.90 6.97
N GLU A 96 -20.97 -20.48 6.51
CA GLU A 96 -21.68 -20.47 5.24
C GLU A 96 -22.72 -19.34 5.42
N ILE A 97 -23.25 -18.81 4.32
CA ILE A 97 -24.34 -17.83 4.34
C ILE A 97 -25.68 -18.57 4.44
N SER A 98 -26.47 -18.31 5.50
CA SER A 98 -27.95 -18.17 5.55
C SER A 98 -28.48 -18.32 7.00
N PRO A 99 -29.71 -17.88 7.38
CA PRO A 99 -30.62 -16.84 6.91
C PRO A 99 -30.93 -15.78 8.03
N SER A 100 -31.88 -14.88 7.78
CA SER A 100 -32.28 -13.72 8.62
C SER A 100 -32.47 -13.98 10.12
N PRO A 101 -32.21 -13.01 11.01
CA PRO A 101 -32.77 -13.03 12.35
C PRO A 101 -34.14 -12.35 12.37
N GLU A 102 -35.17 -13.12 12.76
CA GLU A 102 -36.37 -12.56 13.35
C GLU A 102 -36.01 -11.80 14.63
N CYS A 103 -36.74 -10.71 14.84
CA CYS A 103 -36.74 -9.87 16.02
C CYS A 103 -37.11 -10.72 17.26
N VAL A 104 -36.21 -10.83 18.23
CA VAL A 104 -36.55 -11.31 19.56
C VAL A 104 -36.01 -10.31 20.58
N ASP A 105 -36.95 -9.65 21.24
CA ASP A 105 -36.76 -8.70 22.33
C ASP A 105 -35.83 -9.25 23.42
N VAL A 106 -34.78 -8.48 23.73
CA VAL A 106 -34.07 -8.60 25.01
C VAL A 106 -34.13 -7.25 25.69
N GLN A 107 -34.98 -7.20 26.71
CA GLN A 107 -35.18 -6.08 27.63
C GLN A 107 -33.86 -5.57 28.24
N LEU A 108 -33.66 -4.25 28.12
CA LEU A 108 -32.74 -3.49 28.96
C LEU A 108 -33.21 -3.54 30.43
N PRO A 109 -32.32 -3.72 31.42
CA PRO A 109 -32.62 -3.39 32.80
C PRO A 109 -32.63 -1.86 32.94
N SER A 110 -33.83 -1.29 32.97
CA SER A 110 -34.06 0.13 33.26
C SER A 110 -33.98 0.36 34.76
N SER A 111 -32.86 0.87 35.23
CA SER A 111 -32.77 1.54 36.53
C SER A 111 -32.85 3.04 36.32
N SER A 112 -34.02 3.63 36.56
CA SER A 112 -34.18 5.02 37.00
C SER A 112 -35.65 5.26 37.34
N SER A 113 -36.01 5.01 38.60
CA SER A 113 -37.21 5.56 39.22
C SER A 113 -36.92 7.01 39.59
N ALA A 114 -37.15 7.92 38.64
CA ALA A 114 -37.28 9.33 38.93
C ALA A 114 -38.73 9.62 39.34
N ILE A 115 -38.88 10.05 40.59
CA ILE A 115 -40.13 10.51 41.19
C ILE A 115 -40.43 11.90 40.63
N THR A 116 -41.68 12.16 40.24
CA THR A 116 -42.23 13.53 40.18
C THR A 116 -43.74 13.47 40.41
N GLU A 117 -44.13 13.21 41.67
CA GLU A 117 -45.39 13.73 42.19
C GLU A 117 -45.09 15.07 42.84
N THR A 118 -45.58 16.13 42.22
CA THR A 118 -45.68 17.45 42.84
C THR A 118 -46.76 17.39 43.92
N GLN A 119 -46.34 17.15 45.16
CA GLN A 119 -47.08 17.60 46.33
C GLN A 119 -46.30 18.72 47.00
N ALA A 120 -46.97 19.84 47.21
CA ALA A 120 -46.47 20.93 48.03
C ALA A 120 -46.49 20.46 49.48
N VAL A 121 -45.31 20.22 50.05
CA VAL A 121 -45.14 19.97 51.47
C VAL A 121 -44.26 21.08 52.02
N ASP A 122 -44.92 22.00 52.70
CA ASP A 122 -44.33 22.98 53.60
C ASP A 122 -43.85 22.21 54.84
N SER A 123 -42.54 22.17 55.09
CA SER A 123 -42.01 21.68 56.35
C SER A 123 -40.64 22.31 56.61
N ASP A 124 -40.68 23.34 57.43
CA ASP A 124 -39.58 23.87 58.22
C ASP A 124 -39.17 22.78 59.22
N ASP A 125 -38.14 22.00 58.89
CA ASP A 125 -37.47 21.12 59.84
C ASP A 125 -35.95 21.16 59.57
N GLU A 126 -35.21 21.63 60.57
CA GLU A 126 -33.75 21.54 60.64
C GLU A 126 -33.32 20.08 60.87
N GLU A 127 -33.42 19.25 59.84
CA GLU A 127 -32.79 17.93 59.85
C GLU A 127 -31.30 18.06 59.47
N ASP A 128 -30.45 17.91 60.50
CA ASP A 128 -29.01 17.74 60.37
C ASP A 128 -28.71 16.49 59.53
N PHE A 129 -28.40 16.69 58.24
CA PHE A 129 -28.10 15.60 57.31
C PHE A 129 -26.87 14.82 57.79
N PRO A 130 -26.96 13.49 58.01
CA PRO A 130 -25.80 12.71 58.38
C PRO A 130 -24.75 12.75 57.26
N ALA A 131 -23.49 13.00 57.63
CA ALA A 131 -22.39 13.04 56.68
C ALA A 131 -22.30 11.72 55.91
N TYR A 132 -22.48 11.79 54.59
CA TYR A 132 -22.39 10.62 53.71
C TYR A 132 -20.96 10.08 53.70
N GLU A 133 -20.75 8.91 54.30
CA GLU A 133 -19.46 8.21 54.23
C GLU A 133 -19.31 7.52 52.87
N VAL A 134 -18.49 8.10 52.00
CA VAL A 134 -18.13 7.50 50.70
C VAL A 134 -17.47 6.13 50.93
N PRO A 135 -18.02 5.03 50.38
CA PRO A 135 -17.45 3.69 50.49
C PRO A 135 -15.98 3.65 50.04
N GLU A 136 -15.12 2.86 50.69
CA GLU A 136 -13.69 2.76 50.35
C GLU A 136 -13.46 2.33 48.88
N SER A 137 -14.39 1.57 48.29
CA SER A 137 -14.37 1.20 46.88
C SER A 137 -14.48 2.38 45.91
N GLU A 138 -15.11 3.49 46.33
CA GLU A 138 -15.23 4.73 45.54
C GLU A 138 -14.12 5.75 45.85
N LYS A 139 -13.40 5.58 46.97
CA LYS A 139 -12.18 6.34 47.27
C LYS A 139 -10.98 5.88 46.46
N GLN A 140 -11.09 4.74 45.79
CA GLN A 140 -10.11 4.20 44.87
C GLN A 140 -10.30 4.82 43.48
N PHE A 141 -10.01 6.12 43.34
CA PHE A 141 -9.86 6.69 42.00
C PHE A 141 -8.60 6.09 41.37
N GLU A 142 -8.75 5.35 40.27
CA GLU A 142 -7.61 5.08 39.39
C GLU A 142 -7.12 6.43 38.88
N VAL A 143 -6.00 6.89 39.43
CA VAL A 143 -5.28 8.05 38.89
C VAL A 143 -4.78 7.63 37.51
N LEU A 144 -5.59 7.89 36.48
CA LEU A 144 -5.17 7.83 35.09
C LEU A 144 -3.90 8.68 35.00
N SER A 145 -2.78 8.06 34.59
CA SER A 145 -1.53 8.80 34.45
C SER A 145 -1.74 9.98 33.51
N GLU A 146 -1.18 11.15 33.81
CA GLU A 146 -1.18 12.30 32.91
C GLU A 146 -0.73 11.87 31.50
N GLY A 147 -1.69 11.81 30.55
CA GLY A 147 -1.45 11.43 29.15
C GLY A 147 -2.03 10.09 28.68
N ALA A 148 -2.74 9.33 29.53
CA ALA A 148 -3.46 8.13 29.07
C ALA A 148 -4.82 8.52 28.47
N GLU A 149 -4.83 8.89 27.18
CA GLU A 149 -6.09 8.99 26.42
C GLU A 149 -6.74 7.61 26.29
N PRO A 150 -8.07 7.48 26.44
CA PRO A 150 -8.78 6.25 26.16
C PRO A 150 -8.64 5.91 24.67
N GLU A 151 -7.89 4.86 24.34
CA GLU A 151 -7.68 4.38 22.96
C GLU A 151 -8.96 3.79 22.36
N LYS A 152 -9.92 4.62 21.96
CA LYS A 152 -10.94 4.20 20.99
C LYS A 152 -10.37 4.45 19.60
N LYS A 153 -9.53 3.54 19.10
CA LYS A 153 -9.02 3.63 17.73
C LYS A 153 -10.14 3.27 16.75
N ALA A 154 -10.68 4.27 16.05
CA ALA A 154 -11.59 4.02 14.93
C ALA A 154 -10.90 3.15 13.86
N PRO A 155 -11.63 2.25 13.17
CA PRO A 155 -11.06 1.41 12.12
C PRO A 155 -10.62 2.27 10.91
N ALA A 156 -9.51 1.89 10.28
CA ALA A 156 -9.03 2.54 9.07
C ALA A 156 -10.04 2.36 7.92
N PRO A 157 -10.34 3.41 7.12
CA PRO A 157 -11.32 3.29 6.05
C PRO A 157 -10.79 2.43 4.90
N TYR A 158 -11.69 1.69 4.26
CA TYR A 158 -11.35 0.84 3.12
C TYR A 158 -11.26 1.61 1.80
N TYR A 159 -12.08 2.66 1.65
CA TYR A 159 -12.13 3.46 0.43
C TYR A 159 -11.46 4.82 0.62
N ILE A 160 -10.75 5.25 -0.42
CA ILE A 160 -10.06 6.54 -0.43
C ILE A 160 -11.05 7.73 -0.46
N ARG A 161 -12.29 7.50 -0.93
CA ARG A 161 -13.37 8.49 -0.88
C ARG A 161 -13.77 8.77 0.57
N ASP A 162 -13.99 7.71 1.34
CA ASP A 162 -14.32 7.80 2.77
C ASP A 162 -13.21 8.49 3.53
N CYS A 163 -11.94 8.17 3.22
CA CYS A 163 -10.80 8.90 3.80
C CYS A 163 -10.86 10.40 3.46
N CYS A 164 -11.11 10.72 2.19
CA CYS A 164 -11.24 12.10 1.77
C CYS A 164 -12.39 12.82 2.50
N GLU A 165 -13.50 12.16 2.82
CA GLU A 165 -14.60 12.73 3.60
C GLU A 165 -14.20 12.91 5.07
N GLN A 166 -13.61 11.88 5.69
CA GLN A 166 -13.19 11.88 7.10
C GLN A 166 -12.08 12.90 7.42
N LEU A 167 -11.27 13.31 6.43
CA LEU A 167 -10.36 14.45 6.59
C LEU A 167 -11.06 15.80 6.85
N SER A 168 -12.39 15.88 6.67
CA SER A 168 -13.18 17.08 7.01
C SER A 168 -13.82 17.01 8.39
N GLU A 169 -13.61 15.91 9.12
CA GLU A 169 -14.16 15.72 10.46
C GLU A 169 -13.68 16.82 11.41
N LYS A 170 -14.58 17.27 12.29
CA LYS A 170 -14.32 18.38 13.23
C LYS A 170 -14.50 17.95 14.68
N GLU A 171 -15.28 16.91 14.93
CA GLU A 171 -15.64 16.51 16.28
C GLU A 171 -14.90 15.24 16.72
N LYS A 172 -14.78 14.27 15.81
CA LYS A 172 -14.23 12.94 16.12
C LYS A 172 -12.77 12.83 15.69
N TYR A 173 -11.84 13.06 16.61
CA TYR A 173 -10.40 12.97 16.34
C TYR A 173 -9.98 11.55 15.90
N GLU A 174 -10.56 10.51 16.50
CA GLU A 174 -10.25 9.10 16.21
C GLU A 174 -10.47 8.76 14.73
N VAL A 175 -11.59 9.25 14.18
CA VAL A 175 -11.98 9.04 12.78
C VAL A 175 -11.05 9.80 11.84
N PHE A 176 -10.70 11.04 12.20
CA PHE A 176 -9.76 11.85 11.44
C PHE A 176 -8.38 11.18 11.38
N GLU A 177 -7.83 10.77 12.53
CA GLU A 177 -6.51 10.14 12.61
C GLU A 177 -6.46 8.82 11.84
N ALA A 178 -7.47 7.96 12.00
CA ALA A 178 -7.56 6.69 11.29
C ALA A 178 -7.50 6.89 9.76
N ALA A 179 -8.25 7.88 9.23
CA ALA A 179 -8.21 8.23 7.81
C ALA A 179 -6.86 8.85 7.41
N PHE A 180 -6.33 9.76 8.20
CA PHE A 180 -5.12 10.52 7.90
C PHE A 180 -3.88 9.62 7.82
N PHE A 181 -3.70 8.70 8.78
CA PHE A 181 -2.58 7.75 8.77
C PHE A 181 -2.69 6.70 7.65
N ALA A 182 -3.91 6.27 7.30
CA ALA A 182 -4.11 5.28 6.23
C ALA A 182 -3.91 5.87 4.82
N LEU A 183 -4.10 7.19 4.67
CA LEU A 183 -4.18 7.89 3.37
C LEU A 183 -2.95 7.67 2.48
N ASN A 184 -1.75 7.80 3.04
CA ASN A 184 -0.50 7.70 2.27
C ASN A 184 -0.39 6.33 1.56
N GLY A 185 -0.66 5.26 2.31
CA GLY A 185 -0.62 3.89 1.81
C GLY A 185 -1.69 3.62 0.75
N MET A 186 -2.86 4.25 0.84
CA MET A 186 -3.90 4.17 -0.20
C MET A 186 -3.51 4.90 -1.49
N ILE A 187 -2.89 6.08 -1.38
CA ILE A 187 -2.41 6.84 -2.54
C ILE A 187 -1.33 6.06 -3.28
N ARG A 188 -0.30 5.57 -2.57
CA ARG A 188 0.84 4.86 -3.18
C ARG A 188 0.44 3.53 -3.82
N ARG A 189 -0.57 2.85 -3.28
CA ARG A 189 -1.17 1.65 -3.89
C ARG A 189 -2.13 1.95 -5.04
N LYS A 190 -2.39 3.23 -5.35
CA LYS A 190 -3.40 3.68 -6.32
C LYS A 190 -4.77 3.04 -6.06
N ALA A 191 -5.29 3.22 -4.85
CA ALA A 191 -6.60 2.73 -4.45
C ALA A 191 -7.71 3.12 -5.46
N ILE A 192 -8.74 2.28 -5.55
CA ILE A 192 -9.86 2.45 -6.48
C ILE A 192 -10.51 3.83 -6.25
N GLY A 193 -10.75 4.58 -7.32
CA GLY A 193 -11.33 5.92 -7.26
C GLY A 193 -10.32 7.06 -7.02
N PHE A 194 -9.04 6.79 -6.75
CA PHE A 194 -8.01 7.83 -6.64
C PHE A 194 -7.89 8.67 -7.93
N ASN A 195 -8.17 8.09 -9.10
CA ASN A 195 -8.21 8.79 -10.38
C ASN A 195 -9.15 10.00 -10.40
N ASP A 196 -10.31 9.86 -9.78
CA ASP A 196 -11.34 10.89 -9.82
C ASP A 196 -11.15 11.94 -8.73
N ILE A 197 -10.71 11.49 -7.54
CA ILE A 197 -10.65 12.37 -6.37
C ILE A 197 -9.31 13.09 -6.19
N ALA A 198 -8.21 12.66 -6.84
CA ALA A 198 -6.89 13.17 -6.44
C ALA A 198 -6.71 14.69 -6.56
N LYS A 199 -7.38 15.33 -7.55
CA LYS A 199 -7.37 16.78 -7.70
C LYS A 199 -7.98 17.47 -6.47
N ASN A 200 -9.12 16.95 -6.00
CA ASN A 200 -9.81 17.47 -4.82
C ASN A 200 -9.06 17.13 -3.54
N LEU A 201 -8.53 15.90 -3.43
CA LEU A 201 -7.73 15.44 -2.30
C LEU A 201 -6.46 16.28 -2.14
N ALA A 202 -5.72 16.55 -3.21
CA ALA A 202 -4.52 17.38 -3.15
C ALA A 202 -4.85 18.81 -2.72
N LYS A 203 -5.92 19.41 -3.26
CA LYS A 203 -6.40 20.73 -2.81
C LYS A 203 -6.76 20.71 -1.32
N LYS A 204 -7.46 19.66 -0.87
CA LYS A 204 -7.83 19.49 0.54
C LYS A 204 -6.60 19.39 1.44
N LEU A 205 -5.59 18.60 1.05
CA LEU A 205 -4.33 18.45 1.78
C LEU A 205 -3.55 19.76 1.88
N VAL A 206 -3.57 20.62 0.85
CA VAL A 206 -2.91 21.93 0.90
C VAL A 206 -3.51 22.82 1.99
N PHE A 207 -4.84 22.85 2.12
CA PHE A 207 -5.57 23.68 3.09
C PHE A 207 -5.97 22.92 4.36
N LEU A 208 -5.40 21.73 4.59
CA LEU A 208 -5.72 20.93 5.76
C LEU A 208 -5.04 21.54 6.99
N GLU A 209 -5.84 21.90 7.99
CA GLU A 209 -5.38 22.46 9.26
C GLU A 209 -5.35 21.38 10.34
N ASP A 210 -4.40 21.50 11.26
CA ASP A 210 -4.30 20.63 12.43
C ASP A 210 -5.25 21.10 13.53
N LYS A 211 -6.44 20.49 13.58
CA LYS A 211 -7.46 20.82 14.60
C LYS A 211 -7.33 19.99 15.86
N PHE A 212 -6.69 18.83 15.75
CA PHE A 212 -6.63 17.82 16.81
C PHE A 212 -5.24 17.71 17.43
N SER A 213 -4.28 18.56 17.03
CA SER A 213 -2.88 18.47 17.45
C SER A 213 -2.28 17.09 17.18
N THR A 214 -2.54 16.57 15.97
CA THR A 214 -2.13 15.21 15.58
C THR A 214 -0.61 15.08 15.50
N LYS A 215 -0.07 13.94 15.95
CA LYS A 215 1.37 13.67 15.94
C LYS A 215 1.94 13.70 14.52
N ASN A 216 3.03 14.45 14.32
CA ASN A 216 3.73 14.59 13.04
C ASN A 216 2.79 15.01 11.87
N PHE A 217 1.74 15.78 12.17
CA PHE A 217 0.72 16.17 11.21
C PHE A 217 1.33 16.80 9.94
N GLU A 218 2.22 17.78 10.12
CA GLU A 218 2.86 18.51 9.03
C GLU A 218 3.64 17.60 8.07
N ASP A 219 4.44 16.69 8.64
CA ASP A 219 5.24 15.75 7.86
C ASP A 219 4.36 14.75 7.11
N ILE A 220 3.33 14.20 7.75
CA ILE A 220 2.43 13.23 7.14
C ILE A 220 1.60 13.89 6.04
N ARG A 221 1.10 15.11 6.29
CA ARG A 221 0.36 15.92 5.31
C ARG A 221 1.21 16.15 4.07
N LYS A 222 2.46 16.59 4.27
CA LYS A 222 3.44 16.78 3.20
C LYS A 222 3.71 15.47 2.44
N GLN A 223 3.94 14.37 3.15
CA GLN A 223 4.16 13.05 2.52
C GLN A 223 2.96 12.57 1.69
N CYS A 224 1.73 12.81 2.16
CA CYS A 224 0.52 12.50 1.40
C CYS A 224 0.40 13.35 0.14
N LEU A 225 0.75 14.64 0.23
CA LEU A 225 0.73 15.55 -0.92
C LEU A 225 1.81 15.19 -1.95
N ILE A 226 3.02 14.86 -1.50
CA ILE A 226 4.10 14.32 -2.35
C ILE A 226 3.63 13.04 -3.03
N SER A 227 3.04 12.10 -2.27
CA SER A 227 2.53 10.84 -2.83
C SER A 227 1.47 11.09 -3.90
N CYS A 228 0.59 12.08 -3.72
CA CYS A 228 -0.37 12.48 -4.76
C CYS A 228 0.35 12.92 -6.05
N LEU A 229 1.36 13.78 -5.94
CA LEU A 229 2.12 14.31 -7.07
C LEU A 229 2.94 13.25 -7.79
N VAL A 230 3.55 12.31 -7.05
CA VAL A 230 4.35 11.22 -7.64
C VAL A 230 3.44 10.20 -8.33
N MET A 231 2.30 9.86 -7.72
CA MET A 231 1.36 8.88 -8.30
C MET A 231 0.56 9.44 -9.47
N ARG A 232 0.24 10.76 -9.46
CA ARG A 232 -0.36 11.48 -10.58
C ARG A 232 0.23 12.90 -10.74
N PRO A 233 1.27 13.05 -11.56
CA PRO A 233 1.90 14.35 -11.88
C PRO A 233 0.96 15.38 -12.52
N GLU A 234 -0.14 14.95 -13.15
CA GLU A 234 -1.15 15.81 -13.78
C GLU A 234 -1.86 16.77 -12.82
N ILE A 235 -1.68 16.59 -11.51
CA ILE A 235 -2.23 17.48 -10.49
C ILE A 235 -1.36 18.74 -10.32
N ALA A 236 -0.06 18.65 -10.66
CA ALA A 236 0.91 19.73 -10.46
C ALA A 236 0.47 21.07 -11.08
N PRO A 237 -0.10 21.14 -12.30
CA PRO A 237 -0.56 22.42 -12.86
C PRO A 237 -1.58 23.14 -12.00
N LYS A 238 -2.56 22.39 -11.46
CA LYS A 238 -3.59 22.97 -10.58
C LYS A 238 -3.02 23.48 -9.27
N LEU A 239 -2.02 22.80 -8.71
CA LEU A 239 -1.35 23.29 -7.49
C LEU A 239 -0.46 24.49 -7.79
N GLY A 240 0.20 24.51 -8.96
CA GLY A 240 1.02 25.63 -9.41
C GLY A 240 0.20 26.91 -9.59
N ASP A 241 -0.98 26.83 -10.19
CA ASP A 241 -1.91 27.97 -10.30
C ASP A 241 -2.33 28.51 -8.91
N MET A 242 -2.43 27.64 -7.90
CA MET A 242 -2.75 28.04 -6.52
C MET A 242 -1.61 28.80 -5.84
N VAL A 243 -0.35 28.59 -6.22
CA VAL A 243 0.79 29.34 -5.64
C VAL A 243 0.64 30.84 -5.89
N PHE A 244 0.19 31.23 -7.08
CA PHE A 244 0.00 32.64 -7.46
C PHE A 244 -1.38 33.18 -7.12
N SER A 245 -2.30 32.34 -6.64
CA SER A 245 -3.63 32.77 -6.25
C SER A 245 -3.58 33.72 -5.04
N ARG A 246 -4.40 34.78 -5.06
CA ARG A 246 -4.49 35.77 -3.97
C ARG A 246 -4.97 35.16 -2.65
N SER A 247 -5.81 34.13 -2.72
CA SER A 247 -6.37 33.43 -1.56
C SER A 247 -5.41 32.43 -0.91
N CYS A 248 -4.20 32.25 -1.46
CA CYS A 248 -3.23 31.28 -0.94
C CYS A 248 -2.26 31.96 0.03
N ALA A 249 -2.31 31.59 1.30
CA ALA A 249 -1.38 32.12 2.30
C ALA A 249 0.08 31.67 2.01
N PHE A 250 1.06 32.45 2.48
CA PHE A 250 2.49 32.15 2.28
C PHE A 250 2.88 30.73 2.73
N PHE A 251 2.30 30.27 3.83
CA PHE A 251 2.52 28.92 4.33
C PHE A 251 2.10 27.83 3.33
N HIS A 252 0.92 27.95 2.72
CA HIS A 252 0.46 27.01 1.69
C HIS A 252 1.32 27.08 0.42
N ARG A 253 1.75 28.29 0.02
CA ARG A 253 2.69 28.47 -1.10
C ARG A 253 4.00 27.72 -0.86
N TYR A 254 4.58 27.89 0.33
CA TYR A 254 5.79 27.18 0.73
C TYR A 254 5.59 25.67 0.71
N LEU A 255 4.50 25.16 1.29
CA LEU A 255 4.17 23.73 1.28
C LEU A 255 4.08 23.17 -0.14
N ILE A 256 3.37 23.85 -1.06
CA ILE A 256 3.23 23.41 -2.45
C ILE A 256 4.60 23.34 -3.13
N LEU A 257 5.40 24.40 -3.03
CA LEU A 257 6.72 24.47 -3.66
C LEU A 257 7.68 23.42 -3.10
N GLU A 258 7.64 23.19 -1.79
CA GLU A 258 8.47 22.16 -1.15
C GLU A 258 8.05 20.75 -1.60
N CYS A 259 6.74 20.49 -1.72
CA CYS A 259 6.22 19.25 -2.26
C CYS A 259 6.60 19.05 -3.74
N PHE A 260 6.65 20.11 -4.55
CA PHE A 260 7.10 20.03 -5.94
C PHE A 260 8.55 19.58 -6.03
N VAL A 261 9.43 20.18 -5.22
CA VAL A 261 10.84 19.80 -5.18
C VAL A 261 10.99 18.35 -4.72
N ALA A 262 10.28 17.95 -3.65
CA ALA A 262 10.37 16.58 -3.13
C ALA A 262 9.80 15.54 -4.10
N ALA A 263 8.66 15.82 -4.75
CA ALA A 263 8.08 14.93 -5.75
C ALA A 263 8.95 14.83 -7.01
N ALA A 264 9.53 15.94 -7.46
CA ALA A 264 10.48 15.94 -8.57
C ALA A 264 11.72 15.10 -8.24
N LYS A 265 12.25 15.22 -7.01
CA LYS A 265 13.33 14.36 -6.51
C LYS A 265 12.94 12.89 -6.54
N GLU A 266 11.81 12.52 -5.93
CA GLU A 266 11.34 11.12 -5.90
C GLU A 266 11.09 10.54 -7.31
N LEU A 267 10.63 11.35 -8.26
CA LEU A 267 10.47 10.93 -9.66
C LEU A 267 11.80 10.90 -10.43
N SER A 268 12.78 11.69 -10.03
CA SER A 268 14.12 11.70 -10.63
C SER A 268 15.00 10.60 -10.09
N GLU A 269 14.76 10.18 -8.84
CA GLU A 269 15.46 9.09 -8.18
C GLU A 269 15.15 7.79 -8.91
N PHE A 270 16.23 7.09 -9.23
CA PHE A 270 16.11 5.71 -9.63
C PHE A 270 15.52 4.93 -8.47
N PRO A 271 14.61 3.98 -8.70
CA PRO A 271 14.36 2.96 -7.70
C PRO A 271 15.69 2.25 -7.51
N ASN A 272 16.47 2.71 -6.55
CA ASN A 272 17.45 1.90 -5.87
C ASN A 272 16.62 0.76 -5.31
N VAL A 273 16.47 -0.31 -6.10
CA VAL A 273 16.26 -1.63 -5.55
C VAL A 273 17.42 -1.75 -4.59
N SER A 274 17.11 -1.49 -3.33
CA SER A 274 18.03 -1.56 -2.22
C SER A 274 18.95 -2.74 -2.45
N ALA A 275 20.25 -2.46 -2.41
CA ALA A 275 21.35 -3.41 -2.49
C ALA A 275 21.35 -4.32 -1.24
N THR A 276 20.20 -4.94 -0.95
CA THR A 276 19.92 -5.90 0.10
C THR A 276 19.34 -7.17 -0.52
N LYS A 277 19.73 -7.52 -1.75
CA LYS A 277 19.85 -8.94 -2.12
C LYS A 277 21.22 -9.37 -1.62
N LYS A 278 21.22 -10.07 -0.48
CA LYS A 278 22.38 -10.84 0.03
C LYS A 278 22.98 -11.59 -1.17
N VAL A 279 24.17 -11.19 -1.58
CA VAL A 279 25.03 -12.04 -2.41
C VAL A 279 25.35 -13.23 -1.53
N VAL A 280 24.64 -14.34 -1.75
CA VAL A 280 25.00 -15.63 -1.18
C VAL A 280 26.28 -16.03 -1.89
N GLU A 281 27.42 -15.77 -1.24
CA GLU A 281 28.65 -16.47 -1.55
C GLU A 281 28.44 -17.95 -1.20
N LEU A 282 28.35 -18.79 -2.21
CA LEU A 282 28.48 -20.24 -2.05
C LEU A 282 29.95 -20.63 -2.24
N PRO A 283 30.47 -21.57 -1.43
CA PRO A 283 31.89 -21.85 -1.33
C PRO A 283 32.40 -22.75 -2.46
N LYS A 284 33.70 -22.63 -2.71
CA LYS A 284 34.53 -23.39 -3.66
C LYS A 284 34.25 -24.90 -3.68
N LYS A 285 34.28 -25.51 -4.87
CA LYS A 285 35.09 -26.72 -5.08
C LYS A 285 35.53 -26.99 -6.53
N ASN A 286 36.85 -27.25 -6.60
CA ASN A 286 37.62 -28.11 -7.49
C ASN A 286 37.98 -27.71 -8.94
N LYS A 287 39.30 -27.68 -9.12
CA LYS A 287 40.09 -27.76 -10.34
C LYS A 287 39.69 -29.01 -11.14
N GLU A 288 39.64 -28.89 -12.45
CA GLU A 288 40.58 -29.58 -13.35
C GLU A 288 40.40 -29.12 -14.81
N GLN A 289 41.57 -29.02 -15.48
CA GLN A 289 41.82 -28.93 -16.92
C GLN A 289 41.68 -27.55 -17.60
N GLU A 290 42.84 -26.90 -17.75
CA GLU A 290 43.09 -25.87 -18.78
C GLU A 290 42.95 -26.45 -20.19
N PRO A 291 42.63 -25.57 -21.15
CA PRO A 291 43.62 -25.34 -22.19
C PRO A 291 44.00 -23.85 -22.26
N ASN A 292 45.24 -23.56 -21.87
CA ASN A 292 46.11 -22.50 -22.37
C ASN A 292 45.48 -21.15 -22.74
N ASP A 293 44.90 -20.46 -21.75
CA ASP A 293 44.53 -19.04 -21.92
C ASP A 293 45.71 -18.15 -21.47
N TRP A 294 46.82 -18.22 -22.21
CA TRP A 294 48.04 -17.44 -21.96
C TRP A 294 47.75 -15.93 -21.86
N ARG A 295 46.69 -15.45 -22.51
CA ARG A 295 46.22 -14.07 -22.42
C ARG A 295 45.74 -13.72 -21.02
N ALA A 296 44.98 -14.60 -20.38
CA ALA A 296 44.51 -14.40 -19.01
C ALA A 296 45.68 -14.38 -18.00
N VAL A 297 46.69 -15.23 -18.22
CA VAL A 297 47.92 -15.27 -17.40
C VAL A 297 48.75 -13.99 -17.57
N VAL A 298 48.95 -13.54 -18.81
CA VAL A 298 49.66 -12.30 -19.11
C VAL A 298 48.92 -11.10 -18.53
N GLU A 299 47.60 -11.04 -18.66
CA GLU A 299 46.80 -9.92 -18.17
C GLU A 299 46.72 -9.89 -16.64
N ALA A 300 46.70 -11.04 -15.97
CA ALA A 300 46.85 -11.13 -14.51
C ALA A 300 48.23 -10.65 -14.05
N ARG A 301 49.30 -11.01 -14.79
CA ARG A 301 50.65 -10.52 -14.52
C ARG A 301 50.76 -9.00 -14.71
N ILE A 302 50.19 -8.47 -15.79
CA ILE A 302 50.11 -7.02 -16.01
C ILE A 302 49.34 -6.37 -14.86
N ARG A 303 48.17 -6.88 -14.47
CA ARG A 303 47.35 -6.36 -13.36
C ARG A 303 48.09 -6.34 -12.01
N SER A 304 48.95 -7.32 -11.74
CA SER A 304 49.74 -7.38 -10.50
C SER A 304 50.97 -6.47 -10.49
N HIS A 305 51.53 -6.15 -11.67
CA HIS A 305 52.77 -5.37 -11.80
C HIS A 305 52.55 -3.92 -12.26
N THR A 306 51.31 -3.52 -12.60
CA THR A 306 50.99 -2.13 -12.93
C THR A 306 50.10 -1.50 -11.87
N ARG A 307 50.57 -0.35 -11.34
CA ARG A 307 49.76 0.49 -10.45
C ARG A 307 48.71 1.23 -11.28
N ARG A 308 47.45 0.77 -11.22
CA ARG A 308 46.33 1.42 -11.93
C ARG A 308 45.88 2.65 -11.15
N PHE A 309 46.08 3.84 -11.72
CA PHE A 309 45.71 5.12 -11.10
C PHE A 309 44.23 5.48 -11.24
N THR A 310 43.50 4.77 -12.09
CA THR A 310 42.08 4.99 -12.33
C THR A 310 41.39 3.63 -12.33
N SER A 311 40.55 3.40 -11.31
CA SER A 311 39.60 2.29 -11.33
C SER A 311 38.50 2.61 -12.35
N GLU A 312 38.16 1.67 -13.23
CA GLU A 312 36.98 1.81 -14.08
C GLU A 312 35.76 1.93 -13.16
N LYS A 313 35.10 3.08 -13.19
CA LYS A 313 33.79 3.22 -12.54
C LYS A 313 32.88 2.18 -13.17
N LYS A 314 32.24 1.35 -12.33
CA LYS A 314 31.15 0.47 -12.78
C LYS A 314 30.20 1.31 -13.65
N PRO A 315 29.72 0.80 -14.80
CA PRO A 315 28.71 1.50 -15.56
C PRO A 315 27.53 1.76 -14.63
N GLU A 316 27.29 3.04 -14.35
CA GLU A 316 26.15 3.47 -13.58
C GLU A 316 24.92 3.03 -14.37
N VAL A 317 24.00 2.28 -13.75
CA VAL A 317 22.80 1.82 -14.43
C VAL A 317 21.97 3.05 -14.73
N VAL A 318 22.08 3.57 -15.95
CA VAL A 318 21.34 4.74 -16.40
C VAL A 318 19.92 4.28 -16.73
N ALA A 319 19.05 4.25 -15.73
CA ALA A 319 17.61 4.18 -16.00
C ALA A 319 17.14 5.55 -16.50
N PRO A 320 16.13 5.62 -17.38
CA PRO A 320 15.54 6.89 -17.76
C PRO A 320 14.81 7.52 -16.56
N SER A 321 15.00 8.83 -16.35
CA SER A 321 14.31 9.57 -15.29
C SER A 321 12.80 9.54 -15.50
N ARG A 322 12.04 9.15 -14.46
CA ARG A 322 10.57 9.18 -14.50
C ARG A 322 10.03 10.61 -14.45
N PHE A 323 10.83 11.57 -14.02
CA PHE A 323 10.49 12.99 -13.97
C PHE A 323 10.57 13.67 -15.33
N ALA A 324 11.53 13.31 -16.18
CA ALA A 324 11.75 13.94 -17.49
C ALA A 324 10.47 14.12 -18.35
N PRO A 325 9.60 13.11 -18.53
CA PRO A 325 8.38 13.28 -19.34
C PRO A 325 7.32 14.19 -18.69
N VAL A 326 7.36 14.37 -17.37
CA VAL A 326 6.35 15.13 -16.61
C VAL A 326 6.87 16.47 -16.08
N ALA A 327 8.14 16.79 -16.31
CA ALA A 327 8.81 17.99 -15.83
C ALA A 327 8.04 19.27 -16.18
N THR A 328 7.53 19.36 -17.41
CA THR A 328 6.75 20.50 -17.91
C THR A 328 5.51 20.81 -17.06
N LEU A 329 4.89 19.80 -16.46
CA LEU A 329 3.71 19.94 -15.59
C LEU A 329 4.04 20.64 -14.26
N PHE A 330 5.28 20.52 -13.78
CA PHE A 330 5.75 21.18 -12.57
C PHE A 330 6.29 22.58 -12.87
N PHE A 331 7.05 22.74 -13.96
CA PHE A 331 7.75 23.99 -14.27
C PHE A 331 6.86 25.06 -14.90
N TYR A 332 6.06 24.74 -15.91
CA TYR A 332 5.31 25.76 -16.65
C TYR A 332 4.31 26.56 -15.80
N PRO A 333 3.59 25.97 -14.83
CA PRO A 333 2.73 26.73 -13.94
C PRO A 333 3.52 27.79 -13.14
N LEU A 334 4.76 27.48 -12.75
CA LEU A 334 5.63 28.37 -11.97
C LEU A 334 6.28 29.48 -12.82
N LEU A 335 6.40 29.27 -14.12
CA LEU A 335 6.94 30.25 -15.07
C LEU A 335 5.91 31.29 -15.52
N ARG A 336 4.62 31.07 -15.23
CA ARG A 336 3.57 32.07 -15.45
C ARG A 336 3.70 33.16 -14.38
N THR A 337 4.73 33.98 -14.50
CA THR A 337 4.74 35.26 -13.79
C THR A 337 3.63 36.10 -14.41
N GLN A 338 2.54 36.31 -13.67
CA GLN A 338 1.69 37.47 -13.92
C GLN A 338 2.53 38.70 -13.57
N THR A 339 3.39 39.13 -14.49
CA THR A 339 4.18 40.36 -14.37
C THR A 339 3.31 41.62 -14.43
N GLU A 340 1.99 41.52 -14.60
CA GLU A 340 1.13 42.68 -14.86
C GLU A 340 0.13 43.03 -13.74
N GLU A 341 -0.09 42.20 -12.71
CA GLU A 341 -1.12 42.52 -11.69
C GLU A 341 -0.58 43.16 -10.39
N HIS A 342 0.73 43.36 -10.28
CA HIS A 342 1.31 44.17 -9.22
C HIS A 342 1.58 45.58 -9.76
N LEU A 343 0.57 46.46 -9.78
CA LEU A 343 0.71 47.92 -9.61
C LEU A 343 -0.58 48.75 -9.71
N GLU A 344 -1.79 48.18 -9.63
CA GLU A 344 -2.99 49.02 -9.42
C GLU A 344 -3.50 48.92 -7.98
N LEU A 345 -2.80 49.61 -7.08
CA LEU A 345 -3.41 50.15 -5.88
C LEU A 345 -4.25 51.36 -6.32
N LYS A 346 -5.57 51.20 -6.33
CA LYS A 346 -6.52 52.31 -6.45
C LYS A 346 -7.39 52.39 -5.22
#